data_AF-A0A821E8X0-F1
#
_entry.id   AF-A0A821E8X0-F1
#
_cell.length_a   1.000
_cell.length_b   1.000
_cell.length_c   1.000
_cell.angle_alpha   90.00
_cell.angle_beta   90.00
_cell.angle_gamma   90.00
#
_symmetry.space_group_name_H-M   'P 1'
#
loop_
_entity.id
_entity.type
_entity.pdbx_description
1 polymer ?
#
loop_
_entity_poly.entity_id
_entity_poly.type
_entity_poly.pdbx_seq_one_letter_code
_entity_poly.pdbx_strand_id
1 'polypeptide(L)'
;MGDVTTIFILETLELYRWTNDFIFLKDMYPHVVEECTYDIPYLSQYPTTTFNSFMHLAALHACMELTSIMNDTMTYNKCYESYFFAVKQINRLLWYHDSIDTGYFLAYTGGQGEKSIFTDALYGQVLAFTYGLGPLYSISIMKKHLESEVRLADTPYGLRMLTGREPLTNPQDNSIWMDASQVWSVLNLWFNIDLDSALIQSEKGLNH
;
A
#
# COMPACT_ATOMS: atom_id res chain seq x y z
N MET A 1 -1.53 11.97 5.35
CA MET A 1 -1.45 10.78 4.46
C MET A 1 0.03 10.40 4.40
N GLY A 2 0.68 9.81 3.38
CA GLY A 2 2.12 9.44 3.54
C GLY A 2 2.92 9.25 2.26
N ASP A 3 2.31 9.51 1.11
CA ASP A 3 2.75 9.04 -0.20
C ASP A 3 3.98 9.75 -0.76
N VAL A 4 4.04 11.08 -0.74
CA VAL A 4 5.17 11.82 -1.35
C VAL A 4 6.49 11.56 -0.63
N THR A 5 6.47 11.52 0.70
CA THR A 5 7.66 11.16 1.49
C THR A 5 8.07 9.72 1.28
N THR A 6 7.11 8.80 1.25
CA THR A 6 7.41 7.39 0.97
C THR A 6 8.06 7.24 -0.42
N ILE A 7 7.50 7.91 -1.43
CA ILE A 7 8.04 7.91 -2.80
C ILE A 7 9.43 8.53 -2.81
N PHE A 8 9.66 9.66 -2.15
CA PHE A 8 10.97 10.28 -2.03
C PHE A 8 12.02 9.33 -1.45
N ILE A 9 11.69 8.60 -0.38
CA ILE A 9 12.58 7.62 0.25
C ILE A 9 12.90 6.48 -0.73
N LEU A 10 11.87 5.95 -1.40
CA LEU A 10 12.00 4.85 -2.36
C LEU A 10 12.82 5.26 -3.58
N GLU A 11 12.54 6.43 -4.17
CA GLU A 11 13.28 6.96 -5.31
C GLU A 11 14.72 7.28 -4.95
N THR A 12 14.98 7.79 -3.74
CA THR A 12 16.36 8.02 -3.26
C THR A 12 17.15 6.71 -3.23
N LEU A 13 16.55 5.62 -2.73
CA LEU A 13 17.17 4.29 -2.75
C LEU A 13 17.41 3.79 -4.18
N GLU A 14 16.44 3.94 -5.06
CA GLU A 14 16.55 3.41 -6.42
C GLU A 14 17.55 4.18 -7.28
N LEU A 15 17.58 5.50 -7.16
CA LEU A 15 18.59 6.35 -7.81
C LEU A 15 20.01 5.96 -7.36
N TYR A 16 20.20 5.67 -6.06
CA TYR A 16 21.47 5.14 -5.58
C TYR A 16 21.78 3.78 -6.21
N ARG A 17 20.84 2.84 -6.25
CA ARG A 17 21.08 1.50 -6.83
C ARG A 17 21.45 1.55 -8.32
N TRP A 18 20.87 2.46 -9.09
CA TRP A 18 21.17 2.60 -10.52
C TRP A 18 22.52 3.27 -10.79
N THR A 19 22.93 4.21 -9.95
CA THR A 19 24.11 5.06 -10.20
C THR A 19 25.33 4.64 -9.39
N ASN A 20 25.11 3.95 -8.27
CA ASN A 20 26.09 3.71 -7.22
C ASN A 20 26.76 5.01 -6.71
N ASP A 21 26.07 6.16 -6.80
CA ASP A 21 26.60 7.46 -6.38
C ASP A 21 26.41 7.67 -4.86
N PHE A 22 27.47 7.39 -4.12
CA PHE A 22 27.48 7.53 -2.67
C PHE A 22 27.48 8.99 -2.20
N ILE A 23 27.98 9.94 -3.01
CA ILE A 23 27.97 11.37 -2.66
C ILE A 23 26.53 11.88 -2.72
N PHE A 24 25.82 11.59 -3.81
CA PHE A 24 24.40 11.86 -3.94
C PHE A 24 23.61 11.29 -2.75
N LEU A 25 23.82 10.01 -2.43
CA LEU A 25 23.10 9.38 -1.32
C LEU A 25 23.39 10.10 0.01
N LYS A 26 24.65 10.46 0.28
CA LYS A 26 25.04 11.18 1.49
C LYS A 26 24.36 12.56 1.60
N ASP A 27 24.18 13.25 0.48
CA ASP A 27 23.53 14.56 0.43
C ASP A 27 22.00 14.44 0.62
N MET A 28 21.38 13.38 0.11
CA MET A 28 19.95 13.14 0.21
C MET A 28 19.53 12.59 1.58
N TYR A 29 20.38 11.80 2.24
CA TYR A 29 20.07 11.09 3.49
C TYR A 29 19.46 11.97 4.60
N PRO A 30 19.91 13.21 4.86
CA PRO A 30 19.31 14.08 5.86
C PRO A 30 17.86 14.49 5.57
N HIS A 31 17.39 14.35 4.32
CA HIS A 31 16.05 14.78 3.86
C HIS A 31 15.04 13.64 3.81
N VAL A 32 15.48 12.40 4.00
CA VAL A 32 14.64 11.18 4.11
C VAL A 32 13.67 11.27 5.31
N VAL A 33 13.76 12.32 6.14
CA VAL A 33 13.09 12.45 7.45
C VAL A 33 11.92 13.44 7.50
N GLU A 34 11.45 14.01 6.37
CA GLU A 34 10.34 14.98 6.38
C GLU A 34 9.09 14.54 5.59
N GLU A 35 7.90 14.78 6.17
CA GLU A 35 6.58 14.30 5.71
C GLU A 35 5.84 15.31 4.80
N CYS A 36 5.34 14.89 3.63
CA CYS A 36 4.35 15.60 2.79
C CYS A 36 3.45 14.62 2.02
N THR A 37 2.16 14.96 1.81
CA THR A 37 1.15 13.94 1.42
C THR A 37 -0.08 14.46 0.65
N TYR A 38 -0.61 13.69 -0.30
CA TYR A 38 -1.91 13.88 -0.98
C TYR A 38 -3.04 13.08 -0.30
N ASP A 39 -4.28 13.60 -0.27
CA ASP A 39 -5.45 12.93 0.32
C ASP A 39 -6.74 13.17 -0.49
N ILE A 40 -6.82 12.58 -1.68
CA ILE A 40 -7.99 12.68 -2.57
C ILE A 40 -9.27 12.05 -1.96
N PRO A 41 -9.24 10.85 -1.33
CA PRO A 41 -10.44 10.24 -0.75
C PRO A 41 -10.86 10.81 0.62
N TYR A 42 -10.15 11.82 1.11
CA TYR A 42 -10.34 12.45 2.41
C TYR A 42 -10.27 11.42 3.57
N LEU A 43 -9.30 10.51 3.51
CA LEU A 43 -9.04 9.51 4.54
C LEU A 43 -8.21 10.05 5.70
N SER A 44 -7.61 11.25 5.60
CA SER A 44 -6.87 11.91 6.69
C SER A 44 -7.71 12.20 7.93
N GLN A 45 -9.03 12.24 7.80
CA GLN A 45 -9.94 12.37 8.94
C GLN A 45 -9.94 11.13 9.85
N TYR A 46 -9.48 9.98 9.35
CA TYR A 46 -9.45 8.74 10.11
C TYR A 46 -8.07 8.52 10.77
N PRO A 47 -8.02 8.00 12.01
CA PRO A 47 -6.76 7.83 12.74
C PRO A 47 -5.74 6.91 12.06
N THR A 48 -6.20 5.91 11.31
CA THR A 48 -5.34 4.90 10.69
C THR A 48 -6.02 4.39 9.43
N THR A 49 -5.25 4.26 8.35
CA THR A 49 -5.74 3.81 7.04
C THR A 49 -4.81 2.72 6.50
N THR A 50 -5.36 1.78 5.73
CA THR A 50 -4.54 0.68 5.19
C THR A 50 -3.54 1.18 4.17
N PHE A 51 -3.95 2.09 3.27
CA PHE A 51 -3.07 2.72 2.30
C PHE A 51 -1.81 3.31 2.96
N ASN A 52 -1.98 4.20 3.95
CA ASN A 52 -0.85 4.82 4.62
C ASN A 52 0.00 3.81 5.39
N SER A 53 -0.64 2.76 5.91
CA SER A 53 0.07 1.72 6.64
C SER A 53 1.00 0.94 5.72
N PHE A 54 0.56 0.55 4.54
CA PHE A 54 1.42 -0.14 3.56
C PHE A 54 2.49 0.79 2.96
N MET A 55 2.17 2.08 2.76
CA MET A 55 3.18 3.08 2.38
C MET A 55 4.26 3.22 3.46
N HIS A 56 3.86 3.30 4.74
CA HIS A 56 4.78 3.37 5.86
C HIS A 56 5.67 2.12 5.97
N LEU A 57 5.11 0.92 5.76
CA LEU A 57 5.92 -0.31 5.71
C LEU A 57 6.95 -0.26 4.58
N ALA A 58 6.59 0.23 3.39
CA ALA A 58 7.51 0.38 2.26
C ALA A 58 8.66 1.35 2.61
N ALA A 59 8.33 2.51 3.18
CA ALA A 59 9.31 3.50 3.62
C ALA A 59 10.27 2.93 4.68
N LEU A 60 9.75 2.25 5.70
CA LEU A 60 10.58 1.61 6.74
C LEU A 60 11.52 0.56 6.15
N HIS A 61 11.06 -0.24 5.18
CA HIS A 61 11.89 -1.26 4.55
C HIS A 61 13.00 -0.63 3.70
N ALA A 62 12.68 0.40 2.91
CA ALA A 62 13.66 1.18 2.16
C ALA A 62 14.68 1.86 3.08
N CYS A 63 14.23 2.44 4.20
CA CYS A 63 15.12 3.01 5.22
C CYS A 63 16.04 1.97 5.84
N MET A 64 15.57 0.74 6.09
CA MET A 64 16.43 -0.34 6.58
C MET A 64 17.54 -0.67 5.57
N GLU A 65 17.27 -0.67 4.27
CA GLU A 65 18.32 -0.84 3.26
C GLU A 65 19.29 0.33 3.21
N LEU A 66 18.78 1.57 3.16
CA LEU A 66 19.60 2.78 3.14
C LEU A 66 20.51 2.87 4.36
N THR A 67 19.97 2.61 5.55
CA THR A 67 20.74 2.62 6.81
C THR A 67 21.81 1.51 6.83
N SER A 68 21.52 0.34 6.26
CA SER A 68 22.53 -0.71 6.09
C SER A 68 23.66 -0.28 5.16
N ILE A 69 23.35 0.38 4.04
CA ILE A 69 24.34 0.92 3.10
C ILE A 69 25.22 1.97 3.77
N MET A 70 24.59 2.84 4.57
CA MET A 70 25.27 3.93 5.29
C MET A 70 26.00 3.47 6.56
N ASN A 71 25.92 2.18 6.92
CA ASN A 71 26.40 1.64 8.20
C ASN A 71 25.80 2.33 9.45
N ASP A 72 24.58 2.85 9.35
CA ASP A 72 23.84 3.47 10.45
C ASP A 72 23.01 2.41 11.21
N THR A 73 23.69 1.67 12.09
CA THR A 73 23.07 0.60 12.87
C THR A 73 21.99 1.10 13.84
N MET A 74 22.12 2.34 14.34
CA MET A 74 21.16 2.90 15.29
C MET A 74 19.82 3.16 14.62
N THR A 75 19.83 3.81 13.46
CA THR A 75 18.60 4.10 12.70
C THR A 75 18.02 2.82 12.11
N TYR A 76 18.87 1.89 11.64
CA TYR A 76 18.42 0.56 11.21
C TYR A 76 17.55 -0.13 12.26
N ASN A 77 18.04 -0.21 13.51
CA ASN A 77 17.31 -0.88 14.59
C ASN A 77 15.98 -0.20 14.91
N LYS A 78 15.92 1.14 14.86
CA LYS A 78 14.65 1.88 15.02
C LYS A 78 13.66 1.54 13.91
N CYS A 79 14.11 1.56 12.66
CA CYS A 79 13.25 1.22 11.52
C CYS A 79 12.75 -0.23 11.61
N TYR A 80 13.62 -1.15 12.00
CA TYR A 80 13.29 -2.56 12.21
C TYR A 80 12.21 -2.72 13.29
N GLU A 81 12.41 -2.17 14.49
CA GLU A 81 11.44 -2.25 15.59
C GLU A 81 10.10 -1.62 15.22
N SER A 82 10.13 -0.43 14.58
CA SER A 82 8.95 0.26 14.08
C SER A 82 8.19 -0.57 13.04
N TYR A 83 8.90 -1.27 12.15
CA TYR A 83 8.28 -2.11 11.13
C TYR A 83 7.48 -3.26 11.75
N PHE A 84 8.10 -4.02 12.67
CA PHE A 84 7.39 -5.12 13.34
C PHE A 84 6.25 -4.64 14.23
N PHE A 85 6.39 -3.47 14.85
CA PHE A 85 5.30 -2.85 15.59
C PHE A 85 4.14 -2.47 14.65
N ALA A 86 4.43 -1.82 13.51
CA ALA A 86 3.44 -1.44 12.52
C ALA A 86 2.68 -2.66 11.96
N VAL A 87 3.38 -3.72 11.56
CA VAL A 87 2.79 -4.99 11.09
C VAL A 87 1.79 -5.55 12.11
N LYS A 88 2.14 -5.54 13.41
CA LYS A 88 1.24 -5.99 14.49
C LYS A 88 0.03 -5.09 14.65
N GLN A 89 0.20 -3.77 14.56
CA GLN A 89 -0.91 -2.82 14.66
C GLN A 89 -1.85 -2.93 13.47
N ILE A 90 -1.33 -3.09 12.24
CA ILE A 90 -2.13 -3.31 11.03
C ILE A 90 -3.03 -4.53 11.22
N ASN A 91 -2.47 -5.66 11.68
CA ASN A 91 -3.28 -6.86 11.95
C ASN A 91 -4.37 -6.60 13.00
N ARG A 92 -4.02 -5.91 14.09
CA ARG A 92 -4.93 -5.69 15.21
C ARG A 92 -6.06 -4.71 14.88
N LEU A 93 -5.75 -3.67 14.12
CA LEU A 93 -6.63 -2.53 13.91
C LEU A 93 -7.41 -2.59 12.61
N LEU A 94 -6.77 -3.07 11.53
CA LEU A 94 -7.29 -2.95 10.18
C LEU A 94 -7.76 -4.29 9.63
N TRP A 95 -7.20 -5.42 10.05
CA TRP A 95 -7.66 -6.71 9.54
C TRP A 95 -9.06 -7.04 10.05
N TYR A 96 -10.01 -7.17 9.13
CA TYR A 96 -11.37 -7.59 9.40
C TYR A 96 -11.59 -9.03 8.92
N HIS A 97 -12.04 -9.88 9.84
CA HIS A 97 -12.47 -11.23 9.54
C HIS A 97 -13.93 -11.20 9.08
N ASP A 98 -14.14 -11.48 7.79
CA ASP A 98 -15.46 -11.63 7.19
C ASP A 98 -16.02 -13.04 7.45
N SER A 99 -15.14 -14.05 7.40
CA SER A 99 -15.40 -15.41 7.86
C SER A 99 -14.12 -16.06 8.40
N ILE A 100 -14.14 -17.37 8.67
CA ILE A 100 -12.94 -18.14 9.03
C ILE A 100 -11.91 -18.09 7.89
N ASP A 101 -12.39 -18.17 6.65
CA ASP A 101 -11.54 -18.29 5.46
C ASP A 101 -11.34 -16.97 4.73
N THR A 102 -12.27 -16.02 4.87
CA THR A 102 -12.26 -14.72 4.17
C THR A 102 -11.99 -13.55 5.12
N GLY A 103 -11.31 -12.54 4.61
CA GLY A 103 -11.06 -11.31 5.35
C GLY A 103 -10.36 -10.29 4.47
N TYR A 104 -10.38 -9.04 4.93
CA TYR A 104 -9.76 -7.93 4.22
C TYR A 104 -9.30 -6.86 5.20
N PHE A 105 -8.34 -6.05 4.77
CA PHE A 105 -8.00 -4.84 5.49
C PHE A 105 -9.12 -3.80 5.29
N LEU A 106 -9.64 -3.29 6.40
CA LEU A 106 -10.52 -2.12 6.43
C LEU A 106 -9.80 -0.93 5.81
N ALA A 107 -10.49 -0.11 5.03
CA ALA A 107 -9.92 1.11 4.47
C ALA A 107 -9.34 2.02 5.56
N TYR A 108 -10.02 2.08 6.71
CA TYR A 108 -9.67 2.93 7.85
C TYR A 108 -10.24 2.43 9.19
N THR A 109 -9.72 2.95 10.29
CA THR A 109 -10.29 2.83 11.65
C THR A 109 -11.07 4.08 12.06
N GLY A 110 -11.86 4.01 13.13
CA GLY A 110 -12.47 5.20 13.75
C GLY A 110 -13.74 5.71 13.06
N GLY A 111 -14.29 4.95 12.12
CA GLY A 111 -15.63 5.20 11.56
C GLY A 111 -16.77 4.85 12.53
N GLN A 112 -18.01 4.98 12.07
CA GLN A 112 -19.24 4.64 12.81
C GLN A 112 -19.58 3.13 12.79
N GLY A 113 -18.61 2.29 12.45
CA GLY A 113 -18.75 0.83 12.39
C GLY A 113 -18.75 0.25 10.98
N GLU A 114 -18.55 1.10 9.97
CA GLU A 114 -18.45 0.73 8.56
C GLU A 114 -17.32 -0.30 8.36
N LYS A 115 -17.55 -1.21 7.42
CA LYS A 115 -16.59 -2.25 7.02
C LYS A 115 -16.06 -1.96 5.64
N SER A 116 -15.59 -0.74 5.45
CA SER A 116 -15.18 -0.22 4.15
C SER A 116 -13.92 -0.92 3.63
N ILE A 117 -13.86 -1.19 2.33
CA ILE A 117 -12.69 -1.71 1.62
C ILE A 117 -12.28 -0.70 0.55
N PHE A 118 -10.97 -0.47 0.43
CA PHE A 118 -10.37 0.47 -0.53
C PHE A 118 -9.49 -0.32 -1.49
N THR A 119 -9.76 -0.24 -2.79
CA THR A 119 -9.15 -1.14 -3.80
C THR A 119 -7.73 -0.75 -4.23
N ASP A 120 -7.23 0.34 -3.68
CA ASP A 120 -5.84 0.79 -3.83
C ASP A 120 -5.09 0.69 -2.48
N ALA A 121 -5.66 -0.01 -1.49
CA ALA A 121 -5.12 -0.07 -0.13
C ALA A 121 -3.72 -0.67 -0.04
N LEU A 122 -3.33 -1.51 -1.00
CA LEU A 122 -2.03 -2.19 -1.03
C LEU A 122 -1.01 -1.54 -1.98
N TYR A 123 -1.21 -0.28 -2.40
CA TYR A 123 -0.27 0.40 -3.30
C TYR A 123 1.18 0.39 -2.80
N GLY A 124 1.41 0.54 -1.50
CA GLY A 124 2.76 0.44 -0.91
C GLY A 124 3.44 -0.90 -1.18
N GLN A 125 2.67 -2.00 -1.31
CA GLN A 125 3.22 -3.30 -1.72
C GLN A 125 3.60 -3.34 -3.20
N VAL A 126 2.86 -2.68 -4.09
CA VAL A 126 3.24 -2.52 -5.51
C VAL A 126 4.59 -1.81 -5.58
N LEU A 127 4.73 -0.69 -4.89
CA LEU A 127 5.99 0.04 -4.83
C LEU A 127 7.12 -0.82 -4.28
N ALA A 128 6.91 -1.52 -3.17
CA ALA A 128 7.92 -2.40 -2.60
C ALA A 128 8.39 -3.48 -3.58
N PHE A 129 7.50 -4.07 -4.37
CA PHE A 129 7.92 -5.00 -5.41
C PHE A 129 8.67 -4.32 -6.57
N THR A 130 8.16 -3.18 -7.05
CA THR A 130 8.81 -2.38 -8.11
C THR A 130 10.24 -2.02 -7.74
N TYR A 131 10.46 -1.62 -6.48
CA TYR A 131 11.76 -1.29 -5.93
C TYR A 131 12.48 -2.51 -5.31
N GLY A 132 12.13 -3.74 -5.66
CA GLY A 132 12.88 -4.94 -5.23
C GLY A 132 12.97 -5.18 -3.72
N LEU A 133 12.14 -4.53 -2.91
CA LEU A 133 12.07 -4.69 -1.44
C LEU A 133 11.32 -5.98 -1.06
N GLY A 134 10.59 -6.59 -1.99
CA GLY A 134 9.84 -7.82 -1.74
C GLY A 134 8.56 -7.61 -0.92
N PRO A 135 8.03 -8.68 -0.27
CA PRO A 135 6.76 -8.61 0.44
C PRO A 135 6.87 -7.86 1.78
N LEU A 136 6.03 -6.83 1.95
CA LEU A 136 5.85 -6.05 3.18
C LEU A 136 4.94 -6.74 4.21
N TYR A 137 4.13 -7.68 3.76
CA TYR A 137 3.18 -8.39 4.60
C TYR A 137 3.05 -9.84 4.17
N SER A 138 2.30 -10.64 4.93
CA SER A 138 2.00 -12.02 4.55
C SER A 138 1.27 -12.07 3.20
N ILE A 139 1.88 -12.73 2.21
CA ILE A 139 1.32 -12.92 0.86
C ILE A 139 -0.06 -13.60 0.93
N SER A 140 -0.24 -14.60 1.80
CA SER A 140 -1.53 -15.28 1.92
C SER A 140 -2.64 -14.37 2.43
N ILE A 141 -2.32 -13.40 3.30
CA ILE A 141 -3.28 -12.42 3.80
C ILE A 141 -3.59 -11.37 2.74
N MET A 142 -2.56 -10.91 2.01
CA MET A 142 -2.75 -9.98 0.89
C MET A 142 -3.62 -10.60 -0.23
N LYS A 143 -3.43 -11.87 -0.56
CA LYS A 143 -4.31 -12.59 -1.51
C LYS A 143 -5.78 -12.57 -1.07
N LYS A 144 -6.06 -12.86 0.20
CA LYS A 144 -7.43 -12.80 0.75
C LYS A 144 -8.06 -11.41 0.65
N HIS A 145 -7.24 -10.37 0.82
CA HIS A 145 -7.68 -8.99 0.61
C HIS A 145 -8.06 -8.74 -0.86
N LEU A 146 -7.18 -9.08 -1.81
CA LEU A 146 -7.44 -8.93 -3.25
C LEU A 146 -8.67 -9.73 -3.72
N GLU A 147 -8.88 -10.93 -3.19
CA GLU A 147 -10.10 -11.72 -3.44
C GLU A 147 -11.36 -11.01 -2.92
N SER A 148 -11.24 -10.32 -1.78
CA SER A 148 -12.35 -9.56 -1.18
C SER A 148 -12.61 -8.25 -1.92
N GLU A 149 -11.59 -7.61 -2.49
CA GLU A 149 -11.76 -6.45 -3.39
C GLU A 149 -12.63 -6.83 -4.59
N VAL A 150 -12.36 -7.97 -5.25
CA VAL A 150 -13.23 -8.45 -6.33
C VAL A 150 -14.63 -8.80 -5.80
N ARG A 151 -14.73 -9.48 -4.67
CA ARG A 151 -16.05 -9.88 -4.12
C ARG A 151 -16.95 -8.67 -3.81
N LEU A 152 -16.37 -7.56 -3.36
CA LEU A 152 -17.13 -6.42 -2.81
C LEU A 152 -17.19 -5.23 -3.78
N ALA A 153 -16.14 -4.98 -4.54
CA ALA A 153 -15.97 -3.75 -5.31
C ALA A 153 -15.96 -3.95 -6.82
N ASP A 154 -16.07 -5.19 -7.33
CA ASP A 154 -16.06 -5.47 -8.76
C ASP A 154 -17.25 -4.84 -9.50
N THR A 155 -16.96 -4.27 -10.68
CA THR A 155 -17.97 -3.72 -11.59
C THR A 155 -17.62 -4.09 -13.04
N PRO A 156 -18.53 -3.86 -14.01
CA PRO A 156 -18.20 -4.01 -15.43
C PRO A 156 -17.08 -3.10 -15.95
N TYR A 157 -16.73 -2.04 -15.20
CA TYR A 157 -15.75 -1.03 -15.59
C TYR A 157 -14.41 -1.17 -14.86
N GLY A 158 -14.27 -2.17 -13.99
CA GLY A 158 -13.14 -2.35 -13.09
C GLY A 158 -13.56 -2.23 -11.62
N LEU A 159 -12.58 -2.14 -10.72
CA LEU A 159 -12.81 -2.08 -9.29
C LEU A 159 -13.27 -0.68 -8.84
N ARG A 160 -14.35 -0.63 -8.05
CA ARG A 160 -14.82 0.58 -7.37
C ARG A 160 -13.83 0.98 -6.28
N MET A 161 -13.43 2.24 -6.29
CA MET A 161 -12.42 2.79 -5.39
C MET A 161 -12.70 2.44 -3.92
N LEU A 162 -13.86 2.81 -3.37
CA LEU A 162 -14.20 2.56 -1.97
C LEU A 162 -15.60 1.95 -1.85
N THR A 163 -15.70 0.78 -1.22
CA THR A 163 -16.99 0.12 -0.98
C THR A 163 -17.24 -0.02 0.51
N GLY A 164 -18.47 0.26 0.97
CA GLY A 164 -18.91 0.01 2.35
C GLY A 164 -18.84 1.21 3.30
N ARG A 165 -18.43 2.39 2.82
CA ARG A 165 -18.54 3.67 3.56
C ARG A 165 -19.92 4.28 3.33
N GLU A 166 -20.83 4.06 4.27
CA GLU A 166 -22.21 4.55 4.18
C GLU A 166 -22.59 5.41 5.40
N PRO A 167 -23.27 6.56 5.22
CA PRO A 167 -23.62 7.16 3.93
C PRO A 167 -22.37 7.62 3.17
N LEU A 168 -22.43 7.66 1.84
CA LEU A 168 -21.36 8.21 1.01
C LEU A 168 -20.96 9.61 1.50
N THR A 169 -19.71 9.74 1.94
CA THR A 169 -19.19 11.02 2.46
C THR A 169 -18.33 11.75 1.42
N ASN A 170 -17.91 11.06 0.36
CA ASN A 170 -17.12 11.62 -0.74
C ASN A 170 -17.64 11.10 -2.10
N PRO A 171 -17.87 11.96 -3.11
CA PRO A 171 -18.26 11.52 -4.46
C PRO A 171 -17.30 10.51 -5.10
N GLN A 172 -16.02 10.52 -4.71
CA GLN A 172 -15.01 9.59 -5.20
C GLN A 172 -15.26 8.15 -4.72
N ASP A 173 -16.04 7.93 -3.66
CA ASP A 173 -16.29 6.59 -3.10
C ASP A 173 -16.82 5.63 -4.14
N ASN A 174 -17.75 6.11 -4.96
CA ASN A 174 -18.37 5.35 -6.03
C ASN A 174 -17.66 5.44 -7.38
N SER A 175 -16.49 6.09 -7.44
CA SER A 175 -15.73 6.19 -8.69
C SER A 175 -14.98 4.91 -9.02
N ILE A 176 -14.66 4.75 -10.30
CA ILE A 176 -13.72 3.73 -10.78
C ILE A 176 -12.38 4.42 -10.98
N TRP A 177 -11.37 3.97 -10.24
CA TRP A 177 -10.00 4.42 -10.46
C TRP A 177 -9.30 3.35 -11.29
N MET A 178 -8.88 3.72 -12.50
CA MET A 178 -8.20 2.80 -13.42
C MET A 178 -6.97 2.18 -12.75
N ASP A 179 -6.25 2.96 -11.95
CA ASP A 179 -5.06 2.51 -11.24
C ASP A 179 -5.37 1.44 -10.17
N ALA A 180 -6.52 1.51 -9.49
CA ALA A 180 -6.89 0.48 -8.51
C ALA A 180 -7.01 -0.92 -9.14
N SER A 181 -7.52 -1.00 -10.38
CA SER A 181 -7.58 -2.26 -11.13
C SER A 181 -6.20 -2.72 -11.59
N GLN A 182 -5.27 -1.78 -11.84
CA GLN A 182 -3.87 -2.07 -12.17
C GLN A 182 -3.11 -2.56 -10.95
N VAL A 183 -3.30 -1.96 -9.78
CA VAL A 183 -2.71 -2.38 -8.50
C VAL A 183 -3.10 -3.82 -8.19
N TRP A 184 -4.38 -4.15 -8.30
CA TRP A 184 -4.86 -5.52 -8.16
C TRP A 184 -4.15 -6.49 -9.13
N SER A 185 -4.04 -6.08 -10.39
CA SER A 185 -3.47 -6.92 -11.46
C SER A 185 -1.97 -7.16 -11.26
N VAL A 186 -1.21 -6.09 -10.96
CA VAL A 186 0.23 -6.15 -10.72
C VAL A 186 0.55 -7.02 -9.51
N LEU A 187 -0.20 -6.90 -8.41
CA LEU A 187 0.02 -7.73 -7.24
C LEU A 187 -0.25 -9.21 -7.53
N ASN A 188 -1.30 -9.54 -8.28
CA ASN A 188 -1.57 -10.92 -8.66
C ASN A 188 -0.47 -11.52 -9.55
N LEU A 189 0.11 -10.74 -10.46
CA LEU A 189 1.29 -11.16 -11.24
C LEU A 189 2.48 -11.47 -10.32
N TRP A 190 2.81 -10.59 -9.37
CA TRP A 190 3.86 -10.84 -8.37
C TRP A 190 3.59 -12.06 -7.49
N PHE A 191 2.32 -12.40 -7.30
CA PHE A 191 1.89 -13.55 -6.53
C PHE A 191 1.78 -14.86 -7.33
N ASN A 192 2.32 -14.87 -8.55
CA ASN A 192 2.34 -16.00 -9.49
C ASN A 192 0.94 -16.51 -9.88
N ILE A 193 -0.05 -15.61 -9.95
CA ILE A 193 -1.31 -15.89 -10.63
C ILE A 193 -1.03 -15.86 -12.14
N ASP A 194 -1.71 -16.72 -12.91
CA ASP A 194 -1.55 -16.73 -14.36
C ASP A 194 -1.94 -15.39 -14.98
N LEU A 195 -1.31 -15.10 -16.13
CA LEU A 195 -1.40 -13.80 -16.78
C LEU A 195 -2.85 -13.38 -17.07
N ASP A 196 -3.65 -14.28 -17.64
CA ASP A 196 -5.03 -13.98 -18.04
C ASP A 196 -5.89 -13.68 -16.81
N SER A 197 -5.78 -14.49 -15.74
CA SER A 197 -6.50 -14.25 -14.50
C SER A 197 -6.04 -12.99 -13.78
N ALA A 198 -4.75 -12.64 -13.85
CA ALA A 198 -4.20 -11.45 -13.22
C ALA A 198 -4.58 -10.16 -13.96
N LEU A 199 -4.77 -10.19 -15.28
CA LEU A 199 -5.11 -9.01 -16.07
C LEU A 199 -6.61 -8.68 -16.11
N ILE A 200 -7.47 -9.60 -15.70
CA ILE A 200 -8.93 -9.50 -15.87
C ILE A 200 -9.53 -8.20 -15.32
N GLN A 201 -8.99 -7.65 -14.23
CA GLN A 201 -9.50 -6.40 -13.66
C GLN A 201 -9.04 -5.18 -14.46
N SER A 202 -7.77 -5.14 -14.89
CA SER A 202 -7.27 -4.05 -15.74
C SER A 202 -7.97 -3.99 -17.09
N GLU A 203 -8.30 -5.14 -17.69
CA GLU A 203 -8.94 -5.20 -19.01
C GLU A 203 -10.35 -4.59 -19.05
N LYS A 204 -11.07 -4.62 -17.92
CA LYS A 204 -12.38 -3.94 -17.81
C LYS A 204 -12.27 -2.43 -18.02
N GLY A 205 -11.11 -1.87 -17.71
CA GLY A 205 -10.67 -0.49 -17.97
C GLY A 205 -10.65 -0.06 -19.45
N LEU A 206 -10.62 -1.01 -20.39
CA LEU A 206 -10.30 -0.71 -21.80
C LEU A 206 -11.52 -0.53 -22.70
N ASN A 207 -12.70 -0.98 -22.27
CA ASN A 207 -13.88 -1.14 -23.13
C ASN A 207 -14.96 -0.07 -22.92
N HIS A 208 -14.56 1.16 -22.58
CA HIS A 208 -15.51 2.24 -22.27
C HIS A 208 -15.04 3.63 -22.74
#